data_AF-A0A1G6Y7A0-F1
#
_entry.id   AF-A0A1G6Y7A0-F1
#
_cell.length_a   1.000
_cell.length_b   1.000
_cell.length_c   1.000
_cell.angle_alpha   90.00
_cell.angle_beta   90.00
_cell.angle_gamma   90.00
#
_symmetry.space_group_name_H-M   'P 1'
#
loop_
_entity.id
_entity.type
_entity.pdbx_description
1 polymer ?
#
loop_
_entity_poly.entity_id
_entity_poly.type
_entity_poly.pdbx_seq_one_letter_code
_entity_poly.pdbx_strand_id
1 'polypeptide(L)'
;MTDRNGCEVFTDATWAIWEPLIEEVRPHGKTPPKKLRWTISAILWRHQNGAKWRSIPAELGPWWLAAQLFIRWAKQGVWERLLELVEQRGIAL
;
A
#
# COMPACT_ATOMS: atom_id res chain seq x y z
N MET A 1 8.13 9.02 24.95
CA MET A 1 9.16 8.46 24.05
C MET A 1 8.41 7.66 23.01
N THR A 2 8.07 8.29 21.89
CA THR A 2 7.46 7.60 20.75
C THR A 2 8.58 7.11 19.88
N ASP A 3 8.65 5.80 19.74
CA ASP A 3 9.65 5.09 18.99
C ASP A 3 9.52 5.56 17.55
N ARG A 4 10.51 6.33 17.11
CA ARG A 4 10.66 6.82 15.73
C ARG A 4 11.16 5.67 14.86
N ASN A 5 10.47 4.53 14.90
CA ASN A 5 10.79 3.36 14.10
C ASN A 5 10.06 3.51 12.77
N GLY A 6 10.72 4.14 11.80
CA GLY A 6 10.22 4.38 10.44
C GLY A 6 9.99 3.11 9.60
N CYS A 7 9.69 1.96 10.22
CA CYS A 7 9.53 0.65 9.60
C CYS A 7 8.26 -0.11 10.05
N GLU A 8 7.40 0.46 10.89
CA GLU A 8 6.13 -0.18 11.33
C GLU A 8 4.94 0.13 10.40
N VAL A 9 5.17 0.22 9.09
CA VAL A 9 4.20 0.83 8.18
C VAL A 9 2.90 0.04 8.09
N PHE A 10 2.90 -1.27 8.35
CA PHE A 10 1.69 -2.09 8.35
C PHE A 10 1.77 -3.24 9.36
N THR A 11 1.27 -3.00 10.57
CA THR A 11 0.98 -4.09 11.52
C THR A 11 0.00 -5.09 10.90
N ASP A 12 -0.01 -6.33 11.41
CA ASP A 12 -0.98 -7.34 10.96
C ASP A 12 -2.42 -6.88 11.14
N ALA A 13 -2.70 -6.11 12.20
CA ALA A 13 -4.02 -5.54 12.48
C ALA A 13 -4.45 -4.51 11.42
N THR A 14 -3.56 -3.60 11.04
CA THR A 14 -3.84 -2.64 9.96
C THR A 14 -4.05 -3.37 8.64
N TRP A 15 -3.24 -4.40 8.34
CA TRP A 15 -3.39 -5.18 7.12
C TRP A 15 -4.75 -5.88 7.05
N ALA A 16 -5.24 -6.44 8.15
CA ALA A 16 -6.54 -7.10 8.20
C ALA A 16 -7.72 -6.17 7.85
N ILE A 17 -7.57 -4.85 8.06
CA ILE A 17 -8.58 -3.86 7.66
C ILE A 17 -8.44 -3.52 6.17
N TRP A 18 -7.21 -3.33 5.68
CA TRP A 18 -6.95 -2.87 4.33
C TRP A 18 -7.08 -3.96 3.26
N GLU A 19 -6.69 -5.20 3.57
CA GLU A 19 -6.74 -6.33 2.65
C GLU A 19 -8.12 -6.51 1.99
N PRO A 20 -9.25 -6.57 2.73
CA PRO A 20 -10.56 -6.74 2.11
C PRO A 20 -10.94 -5.56 1.20
N LEU A 21 -10.58 -4.33 1.57
CA LEU A 21 -10.85 -3.14 0.75
C LEU A 21 -10.06 -3.17 -0.55
N ILE A 22 -8.79 -3.57 -0.46
CA ILE A 22 -7.91 -3.71 -1.61
C ILE A 22 -8.41 -4.82 -2.54
N GLU A 23 -8.81 -5.98 -2.00
CA GLU A 23 -9.34 -7.07 -2.82
C GLU A 23 -10.64 -6.70 -3.54
N GLU A 24 -11.46 -5.81 -2.97
CA GLU A 24 -12.69 -5.31 -3.59
C GLU A 24 -12.44 -4.43 -4.83
N VAL A 25 -11.40 -3.59 -4.78
CA VAL A 25 -11.14 -2.60 -5.85
C VAL A 25 -10.07 -3.05 -6.85
N ARG A 26 -9.20 -3.98 -6.46
CA ARG A 26 -8.07 -4.36 -7.30
C ARG A 26 -8.52 -5.14 -8.54
N PRO A 27 -7.77 -5.05 -9.65
CA PRO A 27 -8.12 -5.75 -10.88
C PRO A 27 -8.08 -7.27 -10.69
N HIS A 28 -9.04 -7.97 -11.30
CA HIS A 28 -9.08 -9.43 -11.35
C HIS A 28 -7.89 -9.96 -12.19
N GLY A 29 -6.73 -10.13 -11.54
CA GLY A 29 -5.47 -10.32 -12.26
C GLY A 29 -4.20 -10.38 -11.39
N LYS A 30 -4.12 -11.39 -10.52
CA LYS A 30 -2.92 -12.16 -10.11
C LYS A 30 -1.66 -11.39 -9.60
N THR A 31 -1.78 -10.58 -8.54
CA THR A 31 -0.65 -10.43 -7.60
C THR A 31 -0.87 -11.36 -6.41
N PRO A 32 0.01 -12.33 -6.12
CA PRO A 32 -0.12 -13.20 -4.95
C PRO A 32 -0.27 -12.36 -3.67
N PRO A 33 -1.17 -12.72 -2.74
CA PRO A 33 -1.47 -11.91 -1.54
C PRO A 33 -0.22 -11.50 -0.76
N LYS A 34 0.74 -12.42 -0.58
CA LYS A 34 2.02 -12.14 0.10
C LYS A 34 2.84 -11.04 -0.57
N LYS A 35 2.86 -10.98 -1.91
CA LYS A 35 3.57 -9.93 -2.65
C LYS A 35 2.80 -8.61 -2.62
N LEU A 36 1.47 -8.67 -2.53
CA LEU A 36 0.62 -7.49 -2.47
C LEU A 36 0.87 -6.68 -1.20
N ARG A 37 0.85 -7.33 -0.03
CA ARG A 37 1.10 -6.65 1.26
C ARG A 37 2.40 -5.87 1.25
N TRP A 38 3.52 -6.53 0.95
CA TRP A 38 4.83 -5.87 0.92
C TRP A 38 4.87 -4.71 -0.07
N THR A 39 4.30 -4.90 -1.27
CA THR A 39 4.31 -3.86 -2.31
C THR A 39 3.49 -2.64 -1.89
N ILE A 40 2.33 -2.83 -1.25
CA ILE A 40 1.49 -1.74 -0.74
C ILE A 40 2.17 -1.04 0.44
N SER A 41 2.76 -1.79 1.38
CA SER A 41 3.54 -1.21 2.48
C SER A 41 4.68 -0.32 1.97
N ALA A 42 5.40 -0.76 0.93
CA ALA A 42 6.45 0.02 0.29
C ALA A 42 5.94 1.34 -0.33
N ILE A 43 4.78 1.30 -1.01
CA ILE A 43 4.15 2.49 -1.61
C ILE A 43 3.76 3.49 -0.53
N LEU A 44 3.17 3.02 0.57
CA LEU A 44 2.70 3.88 1.65
C LEU A 44 3.86 4.47 2.44
N TRP A 45 4.90 3.69 2.75
CA TRP A 45 6.13 4.20 3.36
C TRP A 45 6.70 5.35 2.53
N ARG A 46 6.77 5.17 1.20
CA ARG A 46 7.29 6.18 0.29
C ARG A 46 6.47 7.47 0.35
N HIS A 47 5.14 7.37 0.44
CA HIS A 47 4.26 8.53 0.53
C HIS A 47 4.38 9.24 1.88
N GLN A 48 4.37 8.49 2.99
CA GLN A 48 4.52 9.03 4.34
C GLN A 48 5.85 9.78 4.53
N ASN A 49 6.93 9.27 3.94
CA ASN A 49 8.27 9.85 4.06
C ASN A 49 8.59 10.88 2.96
N GLY A 50 7.70 11.10 1.99
CA GLY A 50 7.98 11.97 0.83
C GLY A 50 9.19 11.54 0.00
N ALA A 51 9.54 10.25 0.05
CA ALA A 51 10.82 9.76 -0.44
C ALA A 51 10.81 9.49 -1.96
N LYS A 52 12.00 9.37 -2.55
CA LYS A 52 12.15 8.84 -3.92
C LYS A 52 11.89 7.34 -3.90
N TRP A 53 11.40 6.76 -5.01
CA TRP A 53 11.18 5.31 -5.12
C TRP A 53 12.43 4.50 -4.74
N ARG A 54 13.61 4.91 -5.19
CA ARG A 54 14.90 4.24 -4.89
C ARG A 54 15.31 4.29 -3.42
N SER A 55 14.64 5.10 -2.60
CA SER A 55 14.92 5.22 -1.17
C SER A 55 14.07 4.26 -0.32
N ILE A 56 13.16 3.50 -0.93
CA ILE A 56 12.38 2.48 -0.23
C ILE A 56 13.34 1.44 0.38
N PRO A 57 13.20 1.13 1.68
CA PRO A 57 13.97 0.09 2.34
C PRO A 57 13.82 -1.28 1.67
N ALA A 58 14.92 -2.02 1.52
CA ALA A 58 14.91 -3.33 0.87
C ALA A 58 14.03 -4.37 1.60
N GLU A 59 13.80 -4.18 2.90
CA GLU A 59 12.91 -5.02 3.73
C GLU A 59 11.43 -4.93 3.32
N LEU A 60 11.02 -3.82 2.69
CA LEU A 60 9.68 -3.65 2.10
C LEU A 60 9.61 -4.22 0.68
N GLY A 61 10.70 -4.81 0.18
CA GLY A 61 10.80 -5.44 -1.12
C GLY A 61 11.32 -4.51 -2.21
N PRO A 62 11.24 -4.94 -3.48
CA PRO A 62 11.85 -4.23 -4.58
C PRO A 62 11.10 -2.94 -4.91
N TRP A 63 11.77 -1.79 -4.82
CA TRP A 63 11.16 -0.48 -5.11
C TRP A 63 10.52 -0.39 -6.51
N TRP A 64 11.08 -1.08 -7.50
CA TRP A 64 10.57 -1.07 -8.88
C TRP A 64 9.21 -1.74 -8.98
N LEU A 65 8.95 -2.76 -8.16
CA LEU A 65 7.67 -3.46 -8.11
C LEU A 65 6.59 -2.54 -7.49
N ALA A 66 6.94 -1.81 -6.42
CA ALA A 66 6.10 -0.78 -5.81
C ALA A 66 5.74 0.33 -6.81
N ALA A 67 6.73 0.86 -7.52
CA ALA A 67 6.51 1.88 -8.54
C ALA A 67 5.62 1.38 -9.69
N GLN A 68 5.87 0.16 -10.19
CA GLN A 68 5.07 -0.46 -11.26
C GLN A 68 3.62 -0.68 -10.84
N LEU A 69 3.39 -1.19 -9.63
CA LEU A 69 2.03 -1.40 -9.10
C LEU A 69 1.31 -0.06 -8.96
N PHE A 70 1.97 0.94 -8.35
CA PHE A 70 1.40 2.28 -8.18
C PHE A 70 0.96 2.89 -9.50
N ILE A 71 1.83 2.90 -10.51
CA ILE A 71 1.53 3.44 -11.84
C ILE A 71 0.39 2.66 -12.51
N ARG A 72 0.40 1.34 -12.42
CA ARG A 72 -0.64 0.49 -13.01
C ARG A 72 -2.01 0.77 -12.38
N TRP A 73 -2.05 0.85 -11.06
CA TRP A 73 -3.27 1.08 -10.30
C TRP A 73 -3.83 2.48 -10.52
N ALA A 74 -2.97 3.50 -10.60
CA ALA A 74 -3.38 4.86 -10.96
C ALA A 74 -4.02 4.89 -12.36
N LYS A 75 -3.40 4.24 -13.35
CA LYS A 75 -3.97 4.15 -14.72
C LYS A 75 -5.31 3.42 -14.78
N GLN A 76 -5.61 2.59 -13.78
CA GLN A 76 -6.84 1.79 -13.72
C GLN A 76 -7.86 2.37 -12.74
N GLY A 77 -7.62 3.54 -12.16
CA GLY A 77 -8.53 4.16 -11.19
C GLY A 77 -8.67 3.38 -9.88
N VAL A 78 -7.68 2.54 -9.51
CA VAL A 78 -7.78 1.67 -8.33
C VAL A 78 -7.61 2.47 -7.04
N TRP A 79 -6.73 3.48 -7.04
CA TRP A 79 -6.48 4.30 -5.85
C TRP A 79 -7.68 5.18 -5.51
N GLU A 80 -8.32 5.71 -6.54
CA GLU A 80 -9.52 6.52 -6.47
C GLU A 80 -10.67 5.70 -5.87
N ARG A 81 -10.92 4.50 -6.41
CA ARG A 81 -11.92 3.58 -5.85
C ARG A 81 -11.59 3.14 -4.42
N LEU A 82 -10.32 2.96 -4.10
CA LEU A 82 -9.89 2.61 -2.74
C LEU A 82 -10.19 3.75 -1.76
N LEU A 83 -9.91 5.00 -2.16
CA LEU A 83 -10.20 6.18 -1.34
C LEU A 83 -11.71 6.33 -1.11
N GLU A 84 -12.52 6.22 -2.17
CA GLU A 84 -13.98 6.25 -2.08
C GLU A 84 -14.51 5.18 -1.11
N LEU A 85 -13.95 3.96 -1.17
CA LEU A 85 -14.37 2.87 -0.31
C LEU A 85 -13.99 3.10 1.16
N VAL A 86 -12.81 3.66 1.43
CA VAL A 86 -12.37 4.04 2.78
C VAL A 86 -13.29 5.12 3.36
N GLU A 87 -13.60 6.15 2.57
CA GLU A 87 -14.52 7.22 2.96
C GLU A 87 -15.94 6.69 3.25
N GLN A 88 -16.46 5.82 2.38
CA GLN A 88 -17.78 5.19 2.58
C GLN A 88 -17.87 4.34 3.85
N ARG A 89 -16.78 3.67 4.23
CA ARG A 89 -16.73 2.84 5.44
C ARG A 89 -16.34 3.62 6.70
N GLY A 90 -16.11 4.94 6.60
CA GLY A 90 -15.76 5.80 7.72
C GLY A 90 -14.43 5.43 8.37
N ILE A 91 -13.50 4.86 7.60
CA ILE A 91 -12.18 4.48 8.09
C ILE A 91 -11.32 5.75 8.11
N ALA A 92 -10.93 6.21 9.31
CA ALA A 92 -9.98 7.30 9.43
C ALA A 92 -8.60 6.83 8.95
N LEU A 93 -8.03 7.53 7.96
CA LEU A 93 -6.68 7.31 7.43
C LEU A 93 -5.61 7.94 8.31
#